data_AF-A0A6J3GE58-F1
#
_entry.id   AF-A0A6J3GE58-F1
#
_cell.length_a   1.000
_cell.length_b   1.000
_cell.length_c   1.000
_cell.angle_alpha   90.00
_cell.angle_beta   90.00
_cell.angle_gamma   90.00
#
_symmetry.space_group_name_H-M   'P 1'
#
loop_
_entity.id
_entity.type
_entity.pdbx_description
1 polymer ?
#
loop_
_entity_poly.entity_id
_entity_poly.type
_entity_poly.pdbx_seq_one_letter_code
_entity_poly.pdbx_strand_id
1 'polypeptide(L)'
;MGCAERHFPAAGGEWRVASVGGRPAGAGRPEEALAAGSDPRGAAAGLACSAPTPGGGGTMPFDFRRFDIYRKVPKDLTQPTYTGAIISICCCLFILFLFLSELTGFITTEVVNELYVDDPDKDSGGKIDVSLNISLPNLHCELVGLDIQDEMGRHEVGHIDNSMKIPLNNGAGCRFEGQFSINKVPGNFHVSTHSATAQPQNPDMTHVIHKLSFGDTLQVQNVQGAFNALGGADRLTSNPLASHDYILKIVPTVYEDKSGKQQYSYQYTVANKEYVAYSHTGRIIPAIWFRYDLSPITVKYTERRQPLYRFITTRVIMKFNPFVTSDRSKNRKRHFNAPSHVRRKIMSSPLSKELRQKYNVRSMPIRKDDEVQVVRGHYKGQQIGKVVQVYRKKYVIYIERVQREKANGTTVHVGIHPSKVVITRLKLDKDRKKILERKAKSRQVGKEKGKYKEELIEKMQE
;
A
#
# COMPACT_ATOMS: atom_id res chain seq x y z
N MET A 1 -17.27 -32.82 43.11
CA MET A 1 -15.97 -32.57 42.45
C MET A 1 -15.91 -31.08 42.18
N GLY A 2 -14.87 -30.36 42.63
CA GLY A 2 -14.84 -28.90 42.57
C GLY A 2 -13.68 -28.36 41.74
N CYS A 3 -13.97 -27.37 40.89
CA CYS A 3 -12.96 -26.41 40.45
C CYS A 3 -12.96 -25.26 41.46
N ALA A 4 -11.86 -25.08 42.18
CA ALA A 4 -11.66 -23.95 43.07
C ALA A 4 -10.94 -22.81 42.33
N GLU A 5 -11.35 -21.57 42.60
CA GLU A 5 -10.71 -20.37 42.09
C GLU A 5 -9.30 -20.18 42.70
N ARG A 6 -8.43 -19.44 42.00
CA ARG A 6 -7.39 -18.66 42.68
C ARG A 6 -6.95 -17.45 41.84
N HIS A 7 -6.84 -16.31 42.51
CA HIS A 7 -6.57 -15.00 41.91
C HIS A 7 -5.13 -14.84 41.37
N PHE A 8 -4.96 -13.85 40.50
CA PHE A 8 -3.73 -13.06 40.40
C PHE A 8 -4.04 -11.58 40.69
N PRO A 9 -3.22 -10.86 41.47
CA PRO A 9 -3.47 -9.46 41.84
C PRO A 9 -2.99 -8.46 40.76
N ALA A 10 -3.39 -7.20 40.92
CA ALA A 10 -2.99 -6.06 40.10
C ALA A 10 -2.19 -5.01 40.90
N ALA A 11 -1.69 -3.97 40.19
CA ALA A 11 -0.75 -2.94 40.64
C ALA A 11 0.67 -3.45 41.02
N GLY A 12 1.73 -2.67 40.87
CA GLY A 12 1.90 -1.35 40.22
C GLY A 12 3.37 -0.92 40.29
N GLY A 13 3.86 -0.05 39.39
CA GLY A 13 5.27 0.37 39.42
C GLY A 13 5.70 1.30 38.28
N GLU A 14 6.49 2.32 38.62
CA GLU A 14 6.95 3.40 37.72
C GLU A 14 7.85 2.92 36.56
N TRP A 15 7.68 3.50 35.37
CA TRP A 15 8.69 3.46 34.31
C TRP A 15 9.57 4.71 34.37
N ARG A 16 10.68 4.67 35.12
CA ARG A 16 11.65 5.77 35.15
C ARG A 16 12.47 5.80 33.85
N VAL A 17 12.50 6.97 33.21
CA VAL A 17 13.38 7.25 32.07
C VAL A 17 14.81 7.42 32.56
N ALA A 18 15.74 6.60 32.07
CA ALA A 18 17.17 6.76 32.31
C ALA A 18 17.83 7.43 31.10
N SER A 19 18.31 8.67 31.28
CA SER A 19 18.99 9.45 30.25
C SER A 19 20.43 8.97 30.02
N VAL A 20 20.96 9.22 28.82
CA VAL A 20 22.34 8.86 28.45
C VAL A 20 23.31 9.91 28.97
N GLY A 21 23.95 9.61 30.12
CA GLY A 21 25.05 10.42 30.67
C GLY A 21 26.38 10.28 29.90
N GLY A 22 27.19 11.34 29.94
CA GLY A 22 28.46 11.44 29.20
C GLY A 22 29.65 10.70 29.82
N ARG A 23 30.81 10.80 29.15
CA ARG A 23 32.11 10.30 29.65
C ARG A 23 32.93 11.43 30.26
N PRO A 24 33.63 11.24 31.40
CA PRO A 24 34.74 12.10 31.83
C PRO A 24 36.07 11.67 31.16
N ALA A 25 37.13 12.45 31.40
CA ALA A 25 38.49 12.22 30.87
C ALA A 25 39.58 12.61 31.89
N GLY A 26 40.82 12.18 31.66
CA GLY A 26 41.99 12.41 32.52
C GLY A 26 42.21 11.30 33.57
N ALA A 27 43.43 11.03 34.05
CA ALA A 27 44.76 11.52 33.64
C ALA A 27 45.86 10.54 34.13
N GLY A 28 47.11 10.67 33.65
CA GLY A 28 48.28 9.96 34.23
C GLY A 28 49.39 9.57 33.23
N ARG A 29 50.61 10.07 33.48
CA ARG A 29 51.90 9.71 32.85
C ARG A 29 53.03 9.95 33.89
N PRO A 30 54.15 9.19 33.86
CA PRO A 30 55.44 9.68 33.31
C PRO A 30 55.94 8.79 32.13
N GLU A 31 56.89 9.15 31.25
CA GLU A 31 58.26 9.74 31.39
C GLU A 31 59.28 8.71 31.92
N GLU A 32 60.53 8.59 31.45
CA GLU A 32 61.45 9.46 30.66
C GLU A 32 61.91 8.82 29.30
N ALA A 33 62.25 9.57 28.23
CA ALA A 33 63.58 10.13 27.82
C ALA A 33 64.69 9.07 27.57
N LEU A 34 65.66 9.14 26.63
CA LEU A 34 66.21 10.10 25.62
C LEU A 34 66.60 9.27 24.34
N ALA A 35 67.29 9.65 23.24
CA ALA A 35 68.02 10.82 22.69
C ALA A 35 68.10 10.65 21.12
N ALA A 36 69.10 11.15 20.37
CA ALA A 36 69.26 12.50 19.81
C ALA A 36 70.33 12.52 18.67
N GLY A 37 70.20 13.43 17.68
CA GLY A 37 71.16 13.69 16.58
C GLY A 37 71.11 12.74 15.36
N SER A 38 71.61 13.07 14.16
CA SER A 38 71.97 14.36 13.51
C SER A 38 72.41 14.09 12.04
N ASP A 39 72.04 14.96 11.08
CA ASP A 39 72.39 14.84 9.64
C ASP A 39 73.91 14.83 9.34
N PRO A 40 74.37 14.21 8.23
CA PRO A 40 74.83 15.04 7.10
C PRO A 40 74.70 14.48 5.65
N ARG A 41 74.19 15.34 4.74
CA ARG A 41 74.65 15.59 3.34
C ARG A 41 74.58 14.49 2.25
N GLY A 42 74.19 14.87 1.01
CA GLY A 42 74.68 14.17 -0.19
C GLY A 42 73.93 14.27 -1.53
N ALA A 43 73.95 15.43 -2.22
CA ALA A 43 73.66 15.65 -3.67
C ALA A 43 72.28 15.20 -4.23
N ALA A 44 71.69 15.79 -5.29
CA ALA A 44 72.23 16.63 -6.36
C ALA A 44 71.22 17.73 -6.82
N ALA A 45 71.60 18.50 -7.86
CA ALA A 45 70.77 19.55 -8.47
C ALA A 45 69.54 18.99 -9.22
N GLY A 46 68.49 19.76 -9.52
CA GLY A 46 68.26 21.19 -9.30
C GLY A 46 68.15 21.99 -10.60
N LEU A 47 66.92 22.28 -11.05
CA LEU A 47 66.66 23.18 -12.19
C LEU A 47 65.25 23.79 -12.13
N ALA A 48 65.20 25.12 -12.07
CA ALA A 48 64.08 26.05 -12.35
C ALA A 48 62.63 25.70 -11.95
N CYS A 49 62.06 26.52 -11.06
CA CYS A 49 60.61 26.70 -10.96
C CYS A 49 60.15 27.93 -11.76
N SER A 50 58.97 27.85 -12.37
CA SER A 50 58.13 29.01 -12.69
C SER A 50 56.67 28.68 -12.31
N ALA A 51 55.92 29.69 -11.86
CA ALA A 51 54.69 29.47 -11.10
C ALA A 51 53.43 29.37 -11.97
N PRO A 52 52.47 28.47 -11.65
CA PRO A 52 51.14 28.51 -12.24
C PRO A 52 50.26 29.56 -11.54
N THR A 53 49.70 30.50 -12.30
CA THR A 53 48.65 31.41 -11.82
C THR A 53 47.28 30.72 -11.81
N PRO A 54 46.35 31.10 -10.89
CA PRO A 54 45.02 30.50 -10.82
C PRO A 54 44.04 31.16 -11.80
N GLY A 55 43.40 30.38 -12.67
CA GLY A 55 42.31 30.86 -13.52
C GLY A 55 41.66 29.75 -14.34
N GLY A 56 40.33 29.74 -14.44
CA GLY A 56 39.56 28.81 -15.27
C GLY A 56 38.76 27.76 -14.48
N GLY A 57 37.62 28.15 -13.92
CA GLY A 57 36.65 27.23 -13.32
C GLY A 57 35.88 26.44 -14.39
N GLY A 58 36.45 25.35 -14.88
CA GLY A 58 35.79 24.45 -15.84
C GLY A 58 34.95 23.37 -15.16
N THR A 59 33.64 23.35 -15.41
CA THR A 59 32.76 22.26 -14.95
C THR A 59 33.09 20.96 -15.68
N MET A 60 33.58 19.96 -14.93
CA MET A 60 33.84 18.61 -15.47
C MET A 60 32.54 17.98 -15.99
N PRO A 61 32.41 17.67 -17.29
CA PRO A 61 31.22 17.00 -17.80
C PRO A 61 31.16 15.56 -17.28
N PHE A 62 29.97 15.13 -16.83
CA PHE A 62 29.75 13.76 -16.38
C PHE A 62 29.82 12.78 -17.58
N ASP A 63 30.99 12.18 -17.81
CA ASP A 63 31.16 11.21 -18.89
C ASP A 63 30.48 9.86 -18.57
N PHE A 64 29.26 9.72 -19.08
CA PHE A 64 28.45 8.49 -19.00
C PHE A 64 29.14 7.25 -19.59
N ARG A 65 30.21 7.38 -20.41
CA ARG A 65 30.93 6.24 -20.99
C ARG A 65 31.55 5.30 -19.96
N ARG A 66 31.69 5.73 -18.68
CA ARG A 66 32.13 4.89 -17.55
C ARG A 66 31.04 4.00 -16.93
N PHE A 67 29.77 4.16 -17.28
CA PHE A 67 28.67 3.33 -16.75
C PHE A 67 28.40 2.05 -17.55
N ASP A 68 29.17 1.77 -18.60
CA ASP A 68 29.11 0.49 -19.30
C ASP A 68 29.84 -0.61 -18.51
N ILE A 69 29.05 -1.44 -17.82
CA ILE A 69 29.53 -2.55 -16.97
C ILE A 69 30.07 -3.72 -17.82
N TYR A 70 29.77 -3.76 -19.13
CA TYR A 70 30.11 -4.88 -19.99
C TYR A 70 31.45 -4.70 -20.71
N ARG A 71 32.22 -5.79 -20.81
CA ARG A 71 33.48 -5.82 -21.57
C ARG A 71 33.15 -5.73 -23.06
N LYS A 72 33.37 -4.56 -23.65
CA LYS A 72 33.19 -4.30 -25.09
C LYS A 72 33.95 -5.32 -25.93
N VAL A 73 33.27 -5.89 -26.92
CA VAL A 73 33.83 -6.85 -27.87
C VAL A 73 34.71 -6.09 -28.88
N PRO A 74 35.87 -6.63 -29.32
CA PRO A 74 36.64 -6.05 -30.41
C PRO A 74 35.79 -5.91 -31.68
N LYS A 75 35.93 -4.79 -32.40
CA LYS A 75 35.12 -4.48 -33.60
C LYS A 75 35.28 -5.55 -34.69
N ASP A 76 36.45 -6.16 -34.75
CA ASP A 76 36.88 -7.15 -35.75
C ASP A 76 36.13 -8.49 -35.59
N LEU A 77 35.47 -8.69 -34.45
CA LEU A 77 34.61 -9.84 -34.14
C LEU A 77 33.11 -9.53 -34.25
N THR A 78 32.73 -8.32 -34.69
CA THR A 78 31.33 -7.88 -34.76
C THR A 78 30.95 -7.42 -36.17
N GLN A 79 30.26 -8.26 -36.93
CA GLN A 79 29.65 -7.85 -38.20
C GLN A 79 28.30 -7.12 -37.95
N PRO A 80 28.09 -5.92 -38.49
CA PRO A 80 26.82 -5.22 -38.38
C PRO A 80 25.76 -5.85 -39.30
N THR A 81 24.62 -6.26 -38.74
CA THR A 81 23.51 -6.84 -39.51
C THR A 81 22.32 -5.89 -39.57
N TYR A 82 21.77 -5.66 -40.77
CA TYR A 82 20.60 -4.81 -40.97
C TYR A 82 19.37 -5.32 -40.18
N THR A 83 19.18 -6.65 -40.12
CA THR A 83 18.14 -7.28 -39.30
C THR A 83 18.30 -7.00 -37.81
N GLY A 84 19.53 -7.07 -37.28
CA GLY A 84 19.83 -6.72 -35.89
C GLY A 84 19.60 -5.24 -35.59
N ALA A 85 19.85 -4.34 -36.54
CA ALA A 85 19.55 -2.92 -36.40
C ALA A 85 18.02 -2.67 -36.34
N ILE A 86 17.23 -3.27 -37.23
CA ILE A 86 15.76 -3.16 -37.23
C ILE A 86 15.17 -3.66 -35.91
N ILE A 87 15.56 -4.86 -35.46
CA ILE A 87 15.10 -5.44 -34.18
C ILE A 87 15.46 -4.50 -33.01
N SER A 88 16.66 -3.93 -33.02
CA SER A 88 17.12 -2.99 -31.98
C SER A 88 16.27 -1.71 -31.95
N ILE A 89 15.91 -1.16 -33.11
CA ILE A 89 15.03 0.02 -33.23
C ILE A 89 13.62 -0.32 -32.71
N CYS A 90 13.04 -1.45 -33.11
CA CYS A 90 11.74 -1.91 -32.61
C CYS A 90 11.73 -2.11 -31.09
N CYS A 91 12.80 -2.70 -30.51
CA CYS A 91 12.94 -2.83 -29.06
C CYS A 91 13.04 -1.46 -28.37
N CYS A 92 13.80 -0.51 -28.90
CA CYS A 92 13.89 0.85 -28.35
C CYS A 92 12.53 1.59 -28.38
N LEU A 93 11.79 1.49 -29.49
CA LEU A 93 10.44 2.07 -29.61
C LEU A 93 9.46 1.43 -28.61
N PHE A 94 9.50 0.11 -28.43
CA PHE A 94 8.65 -0.59 -27.46
C PHE A 94 9.01 -0.23 -26.01
N ILE A 95 10.29 -0.10 -25.68
CA ILE A 95 10.76 0.36 -24.36
C ILE A 95 10.33 1.82 -24.11
N LEU A 96 10.38 2.68 -25.13
CA LEU A 96 9.90 4.06 -25.05
C LEU A 96 8.38 4.12 -24.84
N PHE A 97 7.60 3.33 -25.59
CA PHE A 97 6.15 3.22 -25.42
C PHE A 97 5.77 2.77 -24.00
N LEU A 98 6.39 1.70 -23.48
CA LEU A 98 6.17 1.25 -22.11
C LEU A 98 6.62 2.27 -21.06
N PHE A 99 7.69 3.02 -21.31
CA PHE A 99 8.12 4.11 -20.44
C PHE A 99 7.11 5.27 -20.42
N LEU A 100 6.62 5.69 -21.59
CA LEU A 100 5.62 6.75 -21.70
C LEU A 100 4.28 6.34 -21.08
N SER A 101 3.85 5.09 -21.23
CA SER A 101 2.63 4.55 -20.62
C SER A 101 2.69 4.47 -19.09
N GLU A 102 3.82 4.03 -18.53
CA GLU A 102 4.05 4.07 -17.07
C GLU A 102 4.25 5.52 -16.56
N LEU A 103 4.79 6.43 -17.38
CA LEU A 103 4.95 7.84 -17.04
C LEU A 103 3.63 8.59 -17.01
N THR A 104 2.73 8.37 -17.98
CA THR A 104 1.37 8.95 -17.92
C THR A 104 0.60 8.40 -16.75
N GLY A 105 0.67 7.08 -16.49
CA GLY A 105 0.08 6.45 -15.30
C GLY A 105 0.63 6.97 -13.96
N PHE A 106 1.89 7.40 -13.92
CA PHE A 106 2.49 8.05 -12.74
C PHE A 106 2.07 9.53 -12.59
N ILE A 107 1.78 10.22 -13.69
CA ILE A 107 1.35 11.63 -13.71
C ILE A 107 -0.15 11.76 -13.35
N THR A 108 -0.98 10.80 -13.76
CA THR A 108 -2.40 10.73 -13.38
C THR A 108 -2.60 10.61 -11.87
N THR A 109 -3.69 11.18 -11.35
CA THR A 109 -4.05 11.14 -9.93
C THR A 109 -4.84 9.87 -9.61
N GLU A 110 -4.71 9.40 -8.37
CA GLU A 110 -5.50 8.29 -7.83
C GLU A 110 -6.30 8.83 -6.64
N VAL A 111 -7.63 8.81 -6.76
CA VAL A 111 -8.54 9.18 -5.67
C VAL A 111 -8.68 7.96 -4.76
N VAL A 112 -8.30 8.11 -3.49
CA VAL A 112 -8.36 7.05 -2.49
C VAL A 112 -9.53 7.29 -1.56
N ASN A 113 -10.40 6.28 -1.43
CA ASN A 113 -11.61 6.35 -0.61
C ASN A 113 -11.31 5.75 0.79
N GLU A 114 -11.43 6.57 1.84
CA GLU A 114 -11.25 6.17 3.23
C GLU A 114 -12.56 6.41 4.00
N LEU A 115 -13.02 5.43 4.80
CA LEU A 115 -14.25 5.52 5.59
C LEU A 115 -13.91 5.77 7.06
N TYR A 116 -14.57 6.74 7.70
CA TYR A 116 -14.34 7.09 9.09
C TYR A 116 -15.62 7.55 9.80
N VAL A 117 -15.56 7.65 11.13
CA VAL A 117 -16.69 8.03 12.00
C VAL A 117 -16.32 9.33 12.71
N ASP A 118 -16.74 10.44 12.12
CA ASP A 118 -16.66 11.79 12.67
C ASP A 118 -17.59 12.73 11.85
N ASP A 119 -18.11 13.81 12.44
CA ASP A 119 -18.71 14.90 11.65
C ASP A 119 -17.56 15.70 11.03
N PRO A 120 -17.45 15.75 9.68
CA PRO A 120 -16.38 16.51 9.02
C PRO A 120 -16.56 18.02 9.11
N ASP A 121 -17.79 18.49 9.36
CA ASP A 121 -18.25 19.83 9.04
C ASP A 121 -18.81 20.51 10.31
N LYS A 122 -17.93 20.63 11.30
CA LYS A 122 -18.24 21.14 12.64
C LYS A 122 -18.45 22.66 12.67
N ASP A 123 -17.87 23.37 11.69
CA ASP A 123 -17.89 24.84 11.65
C ASP A 123 -19.21 25.40 11.09
N SER A 124 -19.97 24.62 10.29
CA SER A 124 -21.26 25.03 9.69
C SER A 124 -22.45 25.03 10.67
N GLY A 125 -22.21 25.26 11.96
CA GLY A 125 -23.23 25.54 12.97
C GLY A 125 -24.29 24.44 13.17
N GLY A 126 -24.01 23.19 12.78
CA GLY A 126 -24.95 22.08 12.90
C GLY A 126 -26.06 22.04 11.83
N LYS A 127 -25.89 22.72 10.69
CA LYS A 127 -26.85 22.75 9.57
C LYS A 127 -26.33 22.10 8.29
N ILE A 128 -27.24 21.84 7.35
CA ILE A 128 -26.98 21.39 5.99
C ILE A 128 -27.85 22.21 5.05
N ASP A 129 -27.27 22.80 4.01
CA ASP A 129 -28.02 23.49 2.96
C ASP A 129 -28.60 22.51 1.93
N VAL A 130 -29.84 22.74 1.51
CA VAL A 130 -30.60 21.88 0.61
C VAL A 130 -31.02 22.67 -0.61
N SER A 131 -30.75 22.14 -1.80
CA SER A 131 -31.29 22.65 -3.08
C SER A 131 -32.33 21.68 -3.62
N LEU A 132 -33.61 22.08 -3.63
CA LEU A 132 -34.71 21.34 -4.25
C LEU A 132 -35.16 22.04 -5.55
N ASN A 133 -35.42 21.25 -6.60
CA ASN A 133 -35.98 21.70 -7.87
C ASN A 133 -36.96 20.63 -8.36
N ILE A 134 -38.25 20.93 -8.29
CA ILE A 134 -39.36 20.00 -8.53
C ILE A 134 -40.45 20.66 -9.38
N SER A 135 -41.07 19.92 -10.28
CA SER A 135 -42.18 20.39 -11.12
C SER A 135 -43.43 19.56 -10.87
N LEU A 136 -44.56 20.23 -10.59
CA LEU A 136 -45.89 19.66 -10.47
C LEU A 136 -46.74 20.23 -11.62
N PRO A 137 -47.03 19.49 -12.70
CA PRO A 137 -47.61 20.05 -13.92
C PRO A 137 -49.09 20.43 -13.80
N ASN A 138 -49.77 19.94 -12.76
CA ASN A 138 -51.21 20.03 -12.54
C ASN A 138 -51.59 20.78 -11.25
N LEU A 139 -50.64 21.47 -10.60
CA LEU A 139 -50.85 22.22 -9.36
C LEU A 139 -50.36 23.67 -9.48
N HIS A 140 -51.25 24.63 -9.25
CA HIS A 140 -50.96 26.07 -9.31
C HIS A 140 -49.91 26.52 -8.30
N CYS A 141 -49.00 27.42 -8.71
CA CYS A 141 -47.92 27.92 -7.86
C CYS A 141 -48.35 28.58 -6.54
N GLU A 142 -49.54 29.20 -6.49
CA GLU A 142 -50.08 29.80 -5.27
C GLU A 142 -50.36 28.75 -4.19
N LEU A 143 -50.70 27.52 -4.58
CA LEU A 143 -51.03 26.43 -3.67
C LEU A 143 -49.81 25.67 -3.15
N VAL A 144 -48.68 25.70 -3.86
CA VAL A 144 -47.47 24.93 -3.48
C VAL A 144 -46.79 25.53 -2.24
N GLY A 145 -46.66 24.74 -1.19
CA GLY A 145 -45.91 25.05 0.03
C GLY A 145 -44.68 24.15 0.21
N LEU A 146 -43.71 24.62 1.00
CA LEU A 146 -42.62 23.81 1.54
C LEU A 146 -42.68 23.90 3.07
N ASP A 147 -42.82 22.77 3.74
CA ASP A 147 -42.91 22.68 5.18
C ASP A 147 -41.71 21.87 5.71
N ILE A 148 -41.11 22.30 6.82
CA ILE A 148 -39.88 21.71 7.41
C ILE A 148 -40.16 21.32 8.86
N GLN A 149 -39.84 20.08 9.25
CA GLN A 149 -40.09 19.54 10.58
C GLN A 149 -38.96 18.61 11.03
N ASP A 150 -38.35 18.84 12.20
CA ASP A 150 -37.30 17.98 12.75
C ASP A 150 -37.60 17.44 14.16
N GLU A 151 -36.83 16.44 14.59
CA GLU A 151 -36.93 15.84 15.92
C GLU A 151 -36.43 16.76 17.06
N MET A 152 -35.78 17.88 16.73
CA MET A 152 -35.43 18.94 17.70
C MET A 152 -36.60 19.90 17.98
N GLY A 153 -37.74 19.75 17.29
CA GLY A 153 -38.93 20.55 17.49
C GLY A 153 -39.00 21.82 16.63
N ARG A 154 -38.10 21.99 15.64
CA ARG A 154 -38.28 23.02 14.61
C ARG A 154 -39.44 22.61 13.73
N HIS A 155 -40.41 23.50 13.56
CA HIS A 155 -41.54 23.32 12.64
C HIS A 155 -41.82 24.64 11.93
N GLU A 156 -41.50 24.71 10.65
CA GLU A 156 -41.74 25.86 9.77
C GLU A 156 -42.75 25.44 8.70
N VAL A 157 -43.88 26.14 8.63
CA VAL A 157 -44.94 25.94 7.64
C VAL A 157 -44.86 27.05 6.61
N GLY A 158 -44.78 26.72 5.32
CA GLY A 158 -44.66 27.71 4.25
C GLY A 158 -43.33 28.46 4.24
N HIS A 159 -42.22 27.72 4.23
CA HIS A 159 -40.88 28.30 4.08
C HIS A 159 -40.72 28.96 2.69
N ILE A 160 -40.81 30.29 2.65
CA ILE A 160 -40.79 31.12 1.43
C ILE A 160 -39.38 31.63 1.11
N ASP A 161 -38.49 31.72 2.10
CA ASP A 161 -37.14 32.26 1.95
C ASP A 161 -36.34 31.53 0.86
N ASN A 162 -35.69 32.31 -0.02
CA ASN A 162 -34.92 31.83 -1.18
C ASN A 162 -35.66 30.79 -2.05
N SER A 163 -37.00 30.88 -2.14
CA SER A 163 -37.81 30.09 -3.05
C SER A 163 -38.23 30.87 -4.30
N MET A 164 -38.27 30.17 -5.44
CA MET A 164 -38.80 30.66 -6.71
C MET A 164 -39.90 29.73 -7.21
N LYS A 165 -41.00 30.32 -7.65
CA LYS A 165 -42.18 29.64 -8.19
C LYS A 165 -42.37 30.06 -9.64
N ILE A 166 -42.10 29.15 -10.57
CA ILE A 166 -42.17 29.39 -12.01
C ILE A 166 -43.42 28.69 -12.56
N PRO A 167 -44.39 29.41 -13.16
CA PRO A 167 -45.60 28.78 -13.69
C PRO A 167 -45.29 27.87 -14.89
N LEU A 168 -45.92 26.71 -14.93
CA LEU A 168 -45.91 25.76 -16.05
C LEU A 168 -47.29 25.68 -16.68
N ASN A 169 -47.38 25.15 -17.91
CA ASN A 169 -48.66 24.83 -18.58
C ASN A 169 -49.65 26.02 -18.57
N ASN A 170 -49.20 27.19 -19.01
CA ASN A 170 -49.95 28.45 -18.99
C ASN A 170 -50.52 28.85 -17.61
N GLY A 171 -49.87 28.40 -16.53
CA GLY A 171 -50.24 28.68 -15.14
C GLY A 171 -50.90 27.51 -14.40
N ALA A 172 -51.30 26.44 -15.10
CA ALA A 172 -51.94 25.26 -14.50
C ALA A 172 -51.00 24.40 -13.63
N GLY A 173 -49.69 24.50 -13.86
CA GLY A 173 -48.66 23.81 -13.07
C GLY A 173 -47.65 24.78 -12.45
N CYS A 174 -46.76 24.24 -11.62
CA CYS A 174 -45.68 24.99 -11.01
C CYS A 174 -44.36 24.22 -11.02
N ARG A 175 -43.26 24.93 -11.29
CA ARG A 175 -41.90 24.52 -10.93
C ARG A 175 -41.47 25.29 -9.69
N PHE A 176 -41.20 24.55 -8.63
CA PHE A 176 -40.72 25.08 -7.36
C PHE A 176 -39.21 24.82 -7.25
N GLU A 177 -38.45 25.89 -7.08
CA GLU A 177 -37.02 25.85 -6.79
C GLU A 177 -36.80 26.49 -5.42
N GLY A 178 -36.11 25.82 -4.49
CA GLY A 178 -35.92 26.31 -3.13
C GLY A 178 -34.52 26.00 -2.58
N GLN A 179 -33.94 26.98 -1.88
CA GLN A 179 -32.64 26.86 -1.20
C GLN A 179 -32.80 27.15 0.29
N PHE A 180 -32.84 26.11 1.11
CA PHE A 180 -33.17 26.18 2.54
C PHE A 180 -32.19 25.35 3.38
N SER A 181 -32.01 25.72 4.65
CA SER A 181 -31.14 24.97 5.57
C SER A 181 -31.94 24.06 6.51
N ILE A 182 -31.54 22.80 6.60
CA ILE A 182 -32.03 21.82 7.58
C ILE A 182 -30.99 21.64 8.72
N ASN A 183 -31.42 21.11 9.86
CA ASN A 183 -30.52 20.80 10.97
C ASN A 183 -29.89 19.41 10.80
N LYS A 184 -28.72 19.15 11.39
CA LYS A 184 -28.00 17.84 11.34
C LYS A 184 -28.63 16.76 12.26
N VAL A 185 -29.95 16.64 12.24
CA VAL A 185 -30.74 15.64 13.00
C VAL A 185 -31.76 14.96 12.09
N PRO A 186 -32.28 13.78 12.43
CA PRO A 186 -33.38 13.17 11.69
C PRO A 186 -34.62 14.09 11.63
N GLY A 187 -35.34 14.03 10.51
CA GLY A 187 -36.50 14.88 10.29
C GLY A 187 -37.17 14.64 8.96
N ASN A 188 -37.99 15.61 8.54
CA ASN A 188 -38.57 15.66 7.21
C ASN A 188 -38.71 17.10 6.70
N PHE A 189 -38.70 17.25 5.38
CA PHE A 189 -39.32 18.40 4.73
C PHE A 189 -40.31 17.86 3.71
N HIS A 190 -41.41 18.56 3.45
CA HIS A 190 -42.44 18.09 2.54
C HIS A 190 -43.00 19.23 1.68
N VAL A 191 -43.29 18.90 0.43
CA VAL A 191 -43.99 19.80 -0.50
C VAL A 191 -45.48 19.47 -0.41
N SER A 192 -46.29 20.47 -0.07
CA SER A 192 -47.69 20.30 0.35
C SER A 192 -48.57 21.41 -0.21
N THR A 193 -49.86 21.42 0.15
CA THR A 193 -50.71 22.62 0.01
C THR A 193 -50.98 23.35 1.33
N HIS A 194 -50.43 22.91 2.48
CA HIS A 194 -50.78 23.42 3.80
C HIS A 194 -50.54 24.93 3.98
N SER A 195 -49.57 25.49 3.26
CA SER A 195 -49.26 26.93 3.29
C SER A 195 -50.24 27.80 2.46
N ALA A 196 -51.19 27.20 1.74
CA ALA A 196 -52.14 27.92 0.89
C ALA A 196 -53.33 28.51 1.68
N THR A 197 -53.70 29.76 1.34
CA THR A 197 -54.82 30.51 1.94
C THR A 197 -56.17 29.79 1.84
N ALA A 198 -56.36 28.97 0.81
CA ALA A 198 -57.52 28.10 0.63
C ALA A 198 -57.04 26.70 0.22
N GLN A 199 -57.48 25.67 0.95
CA GLN A 199 -57.09 24.29 0.67
C GLN A 199 -57.90 23.70 -0.49
N PRO A 200 -57.25 23.15 -1.53
CA PRO A 200 -57.94 22.44 -2.60
C PRO A 200 -58.51 21.11 -2.09
N GLN A 201 -59.69 20.72 -2.56
CA GLN A 201 -60.34 19.44 -2.17
C GLN A 201 -59.63 18.20 -2.74
N ASN A 202 -58.97 18.34 -3.89
CA ASN A 202 -58.28 17.26 -4.59
C ASN A 202 -57.00 17.81 -5.28
N PRO A 203 -55.92 18.11 -4.54
CA PRO A 203 -54.66 18.55 -5.14
C PRO A 203 -53.92 17.39 -5.82
N ASP A 204 -53.51 17.62 -7.06
CA ASP A 204 -52.66 16.68 -7.81
C ASP A 204 -51.20 16.78 -7.32
N MET A 205 -50.65 15.66 -6.86
CA MET A 205 -49.28 15.51 -6.36
C MET A 205 -48.36 14.73 -7.33
N THR A 206 -48.79 14.51 -8.58
CA THR A 206 -47.89 14.07 -9.66
C THR A 206 -46.79 15.11 -9.88
N HIS A 207 -45.56 14.62 -10.08
CA HIS A 207 -44.39 15.50 -10.08
C HIS A 207 -43.18 14.92 -10.82
N VAL A 208 -42.22 15.79 -11.15
CA VAL A 208 -40.90 15.45 -11.68
C VAL A 208 -39.84 16.14 -10.83
N ILE A 209 -38.88 15.39 -10.29
CA ILE A 209 -37.75 15.94 -9.51
C ILE A 209 -36.58 16.16 -10.44
N HIS A 210 -36.17 17.42 -10.66
CA HIS A 210 -35.02 17.76 -11.50
C HIS A 210 -33.71 17.70 -10.70
N LYS A 211 -33.73 18.21 -9.47
CA LYS A 211 -32.57 18.25 -8.58
C LYS A 211 -33.01 18.15 -7.13
N LEU A 212 -32.38 17.26 -6.37
CA LEU A 212 -32.28 17.36 -4.92
C LEU A 212 -30.81 17.11 -4.55
N SER A 213 -30.15 18.11 -3.96
CA SER A 213 -28.77 18.01 -3.48
C SER A 213 -28.59 18.65 -2.10
N PHE A 214 -27.62 18.14 -1.35
CA PHE A 214 -27.32 18.54 0.03
C PHE A 214 -25.85 19.00 0.11
N GLY A 215 -25.60 20.22 0.60
CA GLY A 215 -24.30 20.89 0.58
C GLY A 215 -23.76 21.22 -0.82
N ASP A 216 -22.45 21.47 -0.93
CA ASP A 216 -21.79 21.82 -2.19
C ASP A 216 -21.91 20.69 -3.24
N THR A 217 -22.24 21.06 -4.48
CA THR A 217 -22.28 20.11 -5.59
C THR A 217 -20.88 19.82 -6.14
N LEU A 218 -20.24 18.75 -5.66
CA LEU A 218 -18.95 18.26 -6.18
C LEU A 218 -19.05 17.77 -7.64
N GLN A 219 -18.67 18.60 -8.60
CA GLN A 219 -18.50 18.20 -10.00
C GLN A 219 -17.06 17.71 -10.30
N VAL A 220 -16.58 16.74 -9.51
CA VAL A 220 -15.24 16.15 -9.71
C VAL A 220 -15.35 14.96 -10.67
N GLN A 221 -14.70 15.05 -11.83
CA GLN A 221 -14.81 14.07 -12.94
C GLN A 221 -14.49 12.60 -12.56
N ASN A 222 -13.75 12.39 -11.47
CA ASN A 222 -13.34 11.06 -10.98
C ASN A 222 -14.15 10.56 -9.77
N VAL A 223 -15.15 11.29 -9.28
CA VAL A 223 -15.96 10.90 -8.10
C VAL A 223 -17.38 10.50 -8.54
N GLN A 224 -17.56 9.21 -8.82
CA GLN A 224 -18.90 8.63 -9.05
C GLN A 224 -19.63 8.48 -7.72
N GLY A 225 -20.39 9.51 -7.34
CA GLY A 225 -21.15 9.58 -6.10
C GLY A 225 -22.63 9.93 -6.29
N ALA A 226 -23.48 9.50 -5.37
CA ALA A 226 -24.93 9.68 -5.41
C ALA A 226 -25.37 11.06 -4.86
N PHE A 227 -24.87 12.14 -5.48
CA PHE A 227 -25.14 13.53 -5.05
C PHE A 227 -26.50 14.09 -5.50
N ASN A 228 -27.15 13.46 -6.49
CA ASN A 228 -28.48 13.82 -6.98
C ASN A 228 -29.26 12.55 -7.39
N ALA A 229 -29.44 11.61 -6.45
CA ALA A 229 -30.04 10.30 -6.74
C ALA A 229 -31.51 10.35 -7.20
N LEU A 230 -32.22 11.46 -6.93
CA LEU A 230 -33.57 11.72 -7.45
C LEU A 230 -33.60 12.60 -8.71
N GLY A 231 -32.45 12.94 -9.30
CA GLY A 231 -32.38 13.75 -10.51
C GLY A 231 -33.00 13.06 -11.72
N GLY A 232 -34.10 13.60 -12.25
CA GLY A 232 -34.89 13.01 -13.33
C GLY A 232 -35.93 11.99 -12.86
N ALA A 233 -36.26 11.93 -11.56
CA ALA A 233 -37.30 11.04 -11.05
C ALA A 233 -38.70 11.54 -11.45
N ASP A 234 -39.39 10.76 -12.28
CA ASP A 234 -40.73 11.04 -12.80
C ASP A 234 -41.82 10.29 -12.01
N ARG A 235 -42.88 11.01 -11.63
CA ARG A 235 -44.11 10.53 -11.00
C ARG A 235 -45.33 11.19 -11.66
N LEU A 236 -45.40 11.13 -12.99
CA LEU A 236 -46.54 11.60 -13.79
C LEU A 236 -47.60 10.53 -14.05
N THR A 237 -47.27 9.26 -13.82
CA THR A 237 -48.16 8.09 -14.04
C THR A 237 -48.68 7.45 -12.75
N SER A 238 -48.30 7.99 -11.59
CA SER A 238 -48.82 7.61 -10.27
C SER A 238 -50.23 8.12 -10.02
N ASN A 239 -50.85 7.72 -8.90
CA ASN A 239 -52.17 8.23 -8.53
C ASN A 239 -52.10 9.72 -8.17
N PRO A 240 -52.81 10.63 -8.86
CA PRO A 240 -52.78 12.08 -8.60
C PRO A 240 -53.00 12.48 -7.15
N LEU A 241 -53.75 11.69 -6.39
CA LEU A 241 -54.18 12.01 -5.04
C LEU A 241 -53.47 11.14 -3.98
N ALA A 242 -52.32 10.53 -4.31
CA ALA A 242 -51.47 9.80 -3.38
C ALA A 242 -50.40 10.68 -2.74
N SER A 243 -49.98 10.29 -1.54
CA SER A 243 -48.77 10.81 -0.90
C SER A 243 -47.55 10.04 -1.39
N HIS A 244 -46.45 10.77 -1.59
CA HIS A 244 -45.18 10.22 -2.05
C HIS A 244 -44.12 10.38 -0.95
N ASP A 245 -43.74 9.28 -0.30
CA ASP A 245 -42.70 9.25 0.73
C ASP A 245 -41.36 8.86 0.10
N TYR A 246 -40.42 9.80 0.08
CA TYR A 246 -39.01 9.58 -0.19
C TYR A 246 -38.26 9.48 1.15
N ILE A 247 -37.71 8.30 1.42
CA ILE A 247 -36.87 8.02 2.58
C ILE A 247 -35.42 8.16 2.15
N LEU A 248 -34.72 9.14 2.69
CA LEU A 248 -33.36 9.54 2.33
C LEU A 248 -32.39 9.19 3.46
N LYS A 249 -31.34 8.40 3.18
CA LYS A 249 -30.22 8.22 4.10
C LYS A 249 -29.03 9.03 3.61
N ILE A 250 -28.75 10.13 4.30
CA ILE A 250 -27.73 11.12 3.95
C ILE A 250 -26.36 10.65 4.49
N VAL A 251 -25.31 10.75 3.67
CA VAL A 251 -23.95 10.31 3.95
C VAL A 251 -22.98 11.48 3.74
N PRO A 252 -22.38 12.04 4.82
CA PRO A 252 -21.38 13.10 4.70
C PRO A 252 -20.18 12.65 3.85
N THR A 253 -19.77 13.51 2.92
CA THR A 253 -18.74 13.26 1.92
C THR A 253 -17.75 14.42 1.87
N VAL A 254 -16.50 14.13 2.22
CA VAL A 254 -15.39 15.08 2.15
C VAL A 254 -14.53 14.77 0.94
N TYR A 255 -14.26 15.78 0.12
CA TYR A 255 -13.22 15.73 -0.91
C TYR A 255 -12.01 16.54 -0.47
N GLU A 256 -10.83 15.94 -0.49
CA GLU A 256 -9.55 16.54 -0.12
C GLU A 256 -8.60 16.53 -1.33
N ASP A 257 -8.33 17.71 -1.90
CA ASP A 257 -7.31 17.86 -2.93
C ASP A 257 -5.90 17.78 -2.31
N LYS A 258 -4.90 17.49 -3.14
CA LYS A 258 -3.46 17.50 -2.85
C LYS A 258 -2.98 18.77 -2.15
N SER A 259 -3.66 19.91 -2.34
CA SER A 259 -3.36 21.18 -1.68
C SER A 259 -3.78 21.22 -0.20
N GLY A 260 -4.44 20.17 0.31
CA GLY A 260 -5.04 20.13 1.64
C GLY A 260 -6.36 20.88 1.75
N LYS A 261 -6.88 21.45 0.65
CA LYS A 261 -8.21 22.07 0.62
C LYS A 261 -9.27 20.97 0.68
N GLN A 262 -10.13 21.05 1.70
CA GLN A 262 -11.28 20.19 1.86
C GLN A 262 -12.55 20.87 1.32
N GLN A 263 -13.49 20.08 0.83
CA GLN A 263 -14.84 20.49 0.42
C GLN A 263 -15.86 19.51 0.98
N TYR A 264 -16.95 20.04 1.53
CA TYR A 264 -17.99 19.26 2.21
C TYR A 264 -19.24 19.16 1.34
N SER A 265 -19.74 17.94 1.21
CA SER A 265 -20.88 17.60 0.38
C SER A 265 -21.60 16.41 1.00
N TYR A 266 -22.81 16.12 0.56
CA TYR A 266 -23.61 15.04 1.12
C TYR A 266 -24.20 14.19 -0.01
N GLN A 267 -23.82 12.91 -0.04
CA GLN A 267 -24.45 11.90 -0.89
C GLN A 267 -25.71 11.38 -0.18
N TYR A 268 -26.65 10.80 -0.92
CA TYR A 268 -27.79 10.12 -0.30
C TYR A 268 -28.23 8.89 -1.09
N THR A 269 -28.72 7.88 -0.37
CA THR A 269 -29.54 6.82 -0.96
C THR A 269 -31.02 7.15 -0.75
N VAL A 270 -31.87 6.69 -1.65
CA VAL A 270 -33.33 6.91 -1.60
C VAL A 270 -34.09 5.60 -1.71
N ALA A 271 -35.14 5.46 -0.91
CA ALA A 271 -36.23 4.51 -1.12
C ALA A 271 -37.55 5.28 -1.26
N ASN A 272 -38.41 4.87 -2.18
CA ASN A 272 -39.69 5.55 -2.45
C ASN A 272 -40.90 4.67 -2.09
N LYS A 273 -41.95 5.30 -1.59
CA LYS A 273 -43.24 4.68 -1.23
C LYS A 273 -44.38 5.58 -1.70
N GLU A 274 -45.43 4.98 -2.24
CA GLU A 274 -46.67 5.67 -2.63
C GLU A 274 -47.83 5.09 -1.83
N TYR A 275 -48.73 5.94 -1.32
CA TYR A 275 -49.94 5.49 -0.60
C TYR A 275 -51.02 6.57 -0.57
N VAL A 276 -52.28 6.16 -0.45
CA VAL A 276 -53.39 7.06 -0.10
C VAL A 276 -53.71 6.86 1.38
N ALA A 277 -53.79 7.95 2.14
CA ALA A 277 -54.12 7.91 3.57
C ALA A 277 -55.53 8.44 3.86
N TYR A 278 -56.22 7.75 4.77
CA TYR A 278 -57.57 8.08 5.22
C TYR A 278 -57.58 8.22 6.74
N SER A 279 -58.32 9.19 7.25
CA SER A 279 -58.63 9.45 8.65
C SER A 279 -60.10 9.16 8.92
N HIS A 280 -60.49 9.05 10.19
CA HIS A 280 -61.90 8.91 10.60
C HIS A 280 -62.80 10.05 10.13
N THR A 281 -62.23 11.23 9.84
CA THR A 281 -62.94 12.43 9.37
C THR A 281 -62.90 12.64 7.85
N GLY A 282 -62.22 11.78 7.08
CA GLY A 282 -62.09 11.91 5.62
C GLY A 282 -60.70 11.57 5.08
N ARG A 283 -60.43 11.95 3.83
CA ARG A 283 -59.08 11.80 3.23
C ARG A 283 -58.08 12.72 3.93
N ILE A 284 -56.86 12.24 4.14
CA ILE A 284 -55.74 13.12 4.53
C ILE A 284 -55.22 13.83 3.27
N ILE A 285 -54.88 15.11 3.37
CA ILE A 285 -54.32 15.90 2.27
C ILE A 285 -53.02 15.22 1.79
N PRO A 286 -52.86 14.88 0.50
CA PRO A 286 -51.65 14.25 0.02
C PRO A 286 -50.49 15.27 -0.02
N ALA A 287 -49.27 14.79 0.16
CA ALA A 287 -48.06 15.60 0.10
C ALA A 287 -46.85 14.75 -0.34
N ILE A 288 -45.78 15.42 -0.75
CA ILE A 288 -44.53 14.81 -1.20
C ILE A 288 -43.51 14.96 -0.06
N TRP A 289 -43.30 13.88 0.69
CA TRP A 289 -42.47 13.87 1.90
C TRP A 289 -41.04 13.44 1.58
N PHE A 290 -40.07 14.22 2.05
CA PHE A 290 -38.66 13.88 2.06
C PHE A 290 -38.23 13.65 3.52
N ARG A 291 -38.40 12.42 4.00
CA ARG A 291 -37.93 11.98 5.32
C ARG A 291 -36.44 11.73 5.24
N TYR A 292 -35.64 12.37 6.07
CA TYR A 292 -34.18 12.27 6.02
C TYR A 292 -33.59 11.84 7.36
N ASP A 293 -32.53 11.04 7.27
CA ASP A 293 -31.80 10.46 8.39
C ASP A 293 -30.30 10.49 8.05
N LEU A 294 -29.43 10.78 9.02
CA LEU A 294 -28.00 10.95 8.81
C LEU A 294 -27.23 9.65 9.11
N SER A 295 -26.27 9.32 8.25
CA SER A 295 -25.32 8.23 8.47
C SER A 295 -24.22 8.67 9.45
N PRO A 296 -23.87 7.86 10.47
CA PRO A 296 -22.72 8.12 11.33
C PRO A 296 -21.37 7.79 10.67
N ILE A 297 -21.36 7.45 9.37
CA ILE A 297 -20.17 7.12 8.59
C ILE A 297 -19.97 8.21 7.54
N THR A 298 -18.76 8.79 7.53
CA THR A 298 -18.31 9.81 6.60
C THR A 298 -17.34 9.21 5.58
N VAL A 299 -17.51 9.58 4.30
CA VAL A 299 -16.65 9.15 3.19
C VAL A 299 -15.61 10.23 2.91
N LYS A 300 -14.31 9.90 3.00
CA LYS A 300 -13.21 10.76 2.56
C LYS A 300 -12.69 10.32 1.21
N TYR A 301 -12.75 11.20 0.22
CA TYR A 301 -12.05 11.07 -1.06
C TYR A 301 -10.77 11.92 -0.98
N THR A 302 -9.60 11.28 -0.96
CA THR A 302 -8.31 11.99 -0.91
C THR A 302 -7.57 11.81 -2.24
N GLU A 303 -7.25 12.91 -2.93
CA GLU A 303 -6.37 12.87 -4.10
C GLU A 303 -4.93 12.55 -3.68
N ARG A 304 -4.40 11.40 -4.11
CA ARG A 304 -2.99 11.03 -3.88
C ARG A 304 -2.27 10.85 -5.21
N ARG A 305 -1.00 11.26 -5.24
CA ARG A 305 -0.06 10.88 -6.31
C ARG A 305 0.58 9.55 -5.96
N GLN A 306 0.77 8.67 -6.94
CA GLN A 306 1.50 7.43 -6.72
C GLN A 306 2.96 7.74 -6.31
N PRO A 307 3.50 7.09 -5.27
CA PRO A 307 4.86 7.37 -4.81
C PRO A 307 5.90 6.74 -5.75
N LEU A 308 7.02 7.44 -5.98
CA LEU A 308 8.09 7.07 -6.93
C LEU A 308 8.62 5.62 -6.78
N TYR A 309 8.52 4.99 -5.59
CA TYR A 309 8.90 3.59 -5.43
C TYR A 309 8.01 2.62 -6.22
N ARG A 310 6.77 2.98 -6.57
CA ARG A 310 5.86 2.17 -7.39
C ARG A 310 6.46 1.92 -8.77
N PHE A 311 6.80 3.01 -9.47
CA PHE A 311 7.48 3.02 -10.77
C PHE A 311 8.80 2.22 -10.75
N ILE A 312 9.61 2.37 -9.70
CA ILE A 312 10.87 1.62 -9.54
C ILE A 312 10.64 0.13 -9.26
N THR A 313 9.64 -0.22 -8.45
CA THR A 313 9.41 -1.62 -8.04
C THR A 313 8.70 -2.46 -9.10
N THR A 314 7.87 -1.89 -9.97
CA THR A 314 7.27 -2.63 -11.11
C THR A 314 8.34 -3.22 -12.03
N ARG A 315 9.49 -2.55 -12.18
CA ARG A 315 10.62 -3.00 -13.03
C ARG A 315 11.61 -3.98 -12.36
N VAL A 316 11.45 -4.31 -11.07
CA VAL A 316 12.37 -5.21 -10.35
C VAL A 316 11.62 -6.47 -9.91
N ILE A 317 11.98 -7.61 -10.51
CA ILE A 317 11.30 -8.92 -10.34
C ILE A 317 11.15 -9.27 -8.84
N MET A 318 9.93 -9.13 -8.34
CA MET A 318 9.58 -9.29 -6.93
C MET A 318 9.08 -10.70 -6.59
N LYS A 319 9.06 -11.01 -5.30
CA LYS A 319 8.64 -12.32 -4.78
C LYS A 319 7.12 -12.33 -4.56
N PHE A 320 6.38 -12.86 -5.54
CA PHE A 320 4.92 -12.76 -5.65
C PHE A 320 4.06 -13.46 -4.57
N ASN A 321 4.57 -14.48 -3.87
CA ASN A 321 3.75 -15.22 -2.90
C ASN A 321 3.51 -14.38 -1.62
N PRO A 322 2.24 -14.07 -1.26
CA PRO A 322 1.91 -13.14 -0.16
C PRO A 322 2.13 -13.75 1.23
N PHE A 323 1.99 -15.08 1.38
CA PHE A 323 2.09 -15.76 2.67
C PHE A 323 3.53 -15.85 3.22
N VAL A 324 4.53 -15.57 2.39
CA VAL A 324 5.93 -15.48 2.81
C VAL A 324 6.36 -14.01 2.94
N THR A 325 6.95 -13.65 4.08
CA THR A 325 7.35 -12.27 4.37
C THR A 325 8.73 -11.90 3.80
N SER A 326 8.88 -10.66 3.32
CA SER A 326 10.18 -10.03 2.99
C SER A 326 10.82 -9.34 4.19
N ASP A 327 10.06 -9.04 5.25
CA ASP A 327 10.52 -8.22 6.38
C ASP A 327 11.81 -8.74 7.05
N ARG A 328 12.75 -7.83 7.25
CA ARG A 328 14.04 -8.04 7.91
C ARG A 328 13.88 -8.56 9.33
N SER A 329 12.91 -8.05 10.09
CA SER A 329 12.74 -8.38 11.51
C SER A 329 12.11 -9.76 11.71
N LYS A 330 11.00 -10.05 11.03
CA LYS A 330 10.34 -11.38 11.00
C LYS A 330 11.31 -12.45 10.49
N ASN A 331 12.08 -12.19 9.43
CA ASN A 331 13.06 -13.16 8.92
C ASN A 331 14.24 -13.39 9.89
N ARG A 332 14.75 -12.35 10.58
CA ARG A 332 15.76 -12.51 11.63
C ARG A 332 15.24 -13.31 12.83
N LYS A 333 14.03 -13.01 13.33
CA LYS A 333 13.38 -13.75 14.44
C LYS A 333 13.20 -15.22 14.07
N ARG A 334 12.69 -15.52 12.87
CA ARG A 334 12.57 -16.89 12.33
C ARG A 334 13.92 -17.62 12.21
N HIS A 335 15.00 -16.93 11.83
CA HIS A 335 16.34 -17.54 11.73
C HIS A 335 16.93 -17.88 13.11
N PHE A 336 17.02 -16.91 14.03
CA PHE A 336 17.71 -17.13 15.30
C PHE A 336 16.95 -18.07 16.26
N ASN A 337 15.61 -18.12 16.16
CA ASN A 337 14.77 -18.94 17.03
C ASN A 337 14.36 -20.29 16.38
N ALA A 338 14.93 -20.65 15.22
CA ALA A 338 14.57 -21.87 14.50
C ALA A 338 14.77 -23.16 15.33
N PRO A 339 13.89 -24.18 15.21
CA PRO A 339 14.03 -25.47 15.88
C PRO A 339 15.14 -26.34 15.26
N SER A 340 15.66 -27.32 16.01
CA SER A 340 16.87 -28.10 15.66
C SER A 340 16.84 -28.75 14.26
N HIS A 341 15.68 -29.22 13.80
CA HIS A 341 15.51 -29.82 12.47
C HIS A 341 15.57 -28.77 11.34
N VAL A 342 15.10 -27.54 11.58
CA VAL A 342 15.28 -26.40 10.65
C VAL A 342 16.75 -25.95 10.67
N ARG A 343 17.38 -25.85 11.85
CA ARG A 343 18.82 -25.52 11.95
C ARG A 343 19.69 -26.50 11.16
N ARG A 344 19.40 -27.81 11.21
CA ARG A 344 20.05 -28.83 10.35
C ARG A 344 19.93 -28.50 8.85
N LYS A 345 18.80 -27.96 8.40
CA LYS A 345 18.58 -27.58 7.00
C LYS A 345 19.36 -26.30 6.63
N ILE A 346 19.34 -25.29 7.50
CA ILE A 346 20.10 -24.03 7.35
C ILE A 346 21.62 -24.31 7.33
N MET A 347 22.11 -25.19 8.20
CA MET A 347 23.50 -25.65 8.28
C MET A 347 23.85 -26.65 7.17
N SER A 348 23.62 -26.25 5.92
CA SER A 348 24.05 -26.97 4.72
C SER A 348 25.36 -26.40 4.17
N SER A 349 26.26 -27.28 3.74
CA SER A 349 27.52 -26.93 3.08
C SER A 349 27.48 -27.32 1.60
N PRO A 350 28.17 -26.59 0.71
CA PRO A 350 28.41 -27.02 -0.67
C PRO A 350 29.26 -28.30 -0.73
N LEU A 351 29.02 -29.14 -1.74
CA LEU A 351 29.89 -30.30 -2.05
C LEU A 351 31.08 -29.90 -2.95
N SER A 352 32.14 -30.72 -3.03
CA SER A 352 33.26 -30.60 -3.99
C SER A 352 32.79 -30.69 -5.45
N LYS A 353 33.68 -30.46 -6.43
CA LYS A 353 33.33 -30.61 -7.84
C LYS A 353 33.02 -32.09 -8.16
N GLU A 354 33.89 -33.01 -7.72
CA GLU A 354 33.69 -34.45 -7.95
C GLU A 354 32.38 -34.95 -7.31
N LEU A 355 32.10 -34.57 -6.06
CA LEU A 355 30.86 -34.97 -5.38
C LEU A 355 29.59 -34.40 -6.05
N ARG A 356 29.67 -33.19 -6.65
CA ARG A 356 28.55 -32.63 -7.44
C ARG A 356 28.31 -33.37 -8.73
N GLN A 357 29.36 -33.88 -9.37
CA GLN A 357 29.25 -34.72 -10.56
C GLN A 357 28.67 -36.08 -10.18
N LYS A 358 29.31 -36.78 -9.23
CA LYS A 358 28.93 -38.13 -8.76
C LYS A 358 27.50 -38.25 -8.23
N TYR A 359 26.98 -37.21 -7.56
CA TYR A 359 25.64 -37.26 -6.95
C TYR A 359 24.63 -36.26 -7.54
N ASN A 360 25.01 -35.45 -8.54
CA ASN A 360 24.16 -34.37 -9.12
C ASN A 360 23.60 -33.35 -8.09
N VAL A 361 24.11 -33.29 -6.85
CA VAL A 361 23.60 -32.44 -5.76
C VAL A 361 24.57 -31.28 -5.44
N ARG A 362 24.06 -30.05 -5.36
CA ARG A 362 24.89 -28.84 -5.09
C ARG A 362 25.37 -28.70 -3.64
N SER A 363 24.56 -29.09 -2.67
CA SER A 363 24.81 -28.89 -1.22
C SER A 363 24.08 -29.91 -0.35
N MET A 364 24.62 -30.18 0.84
CA MET A 364 24.03 -31.11 1.82
C MET A 364 24.11 -30.55 3.25
N PRO A 365 23.13 -30.87 4.13
CA PRO A 365 23.28 -30.71 5.56
C PRO A 365 24.56 -31.38 6.07
N ILE A 366 25.33 -30.65 6.87
CA ILE A 366 26.58 -31.16 7.46
C ILE A 366 26.28 -32.14 8.60
N ARG A 367 27.06 -33.21 8.72
CA ARG A 367 26.98 -34.24 9.78
C ARG A 367 28.33 -34.34 10.50
N LYS A 368 28.32 -34.93 11.70
CA LYS A 368 29.56 -35.42 12.33
C LYS A 368 30.22 -36.46 11.40
N ASP A 369 31.55 -36.50 11.41
CA ASP A 369 32.42 -37.38 10.61
C ASP A 369 32.37 -37.14 9.09
N ASP A 370 31.80 -36.03 8.60
CA ASP A 370 32.08 -35.55 7.24
C ASP A 370 33.50 -34.99 7.16
N GLU A 371 34.14 -35.11 6.00
CA GLU A 371 35.39 -34.43 5.71
C GLU A 371 35.13 -33.11 4.97
N VAL A 372 35.80 -32.06 5.43
CA VAL A 372 35.61 -30.70 4.93
C VAL A 372 36.94 -29.98 4.70
N GLN A 373 36.94 -29.10 3.71
CA GLN A 373 37.99 -28.13 3.46
C GLN A 373 37.46 -26.71 3.73
N VAL A 374 38.23 -25.89 4.45
CA VAL A 374 37.87 -24.50 4.76
C VAL A 374 38.24 -23.59 3.57
N VAL A 375 37.27 -22.86 3.04
CA VAL A 375 37.45 -22.00 1.84
C VAL A 375 37.41 -20.49 2.14
N ARG A 376 37.00 -20.07 3.35
CA ARG A 376 36.97 -18.66 3.76
C ARG A 376 37.29 -18.48 5.26
N GLY A 377 38.15 -17.51 5.58
CA GLY A 377 38.61 -17.18 6.94
C GLY A 377 40.10 -17.42 7.11
N HIS A 378 40.63 -17.20 8.31
CA HIS A 378 42.05 -17.38 8.65
C HIS A 378 42.54 -18.81 8.33
N TYR A 379 41.79 -19.82 8.75
CA TYR A 379 42.06 -21.25 8.50
C TYR A 379 41.78 -21.72 7.05
N LYS A 380 41.74 -20.82 6.06
CA LYS A 380 41.54 -21.18 4.64
C LYS A 380 42.72 -22.00 4.13
N GLY A 381 42.44 -23.07 3.40
CA GLY A 381 43.47 -23.84 2.68
C GLY A 381 44.28 -24.81 3.53
N GLN A 382 44.05 -24.87 4.85
CA GLN A 382 44.51 -26.00 5.66
C GLN A 382 44.01 -27.33 5.08
N GLN A 383 44.77 -28.40 5.34
CA GLN A 383 44.45 -29.76 4.88
C GLN A 383 43.05 -30.19 5.32
N ILE A 384 42.46 -31.12 4.56
CA ILE A 384 41.13 -31.68 4.81
C ILE A 384 41.02 -32.17 6.26
N GLY A 385 39.96 -31.75 6.95
CA GLY A 385 39.71 -32.08 8.35
C GLY A 385 38.32 -32.67 8.56
N LYS A 386 38.19 -33.56 9.54
CA LYS A 386 36.94 -34.23 9.89
C LYS A 386 36.08 -33.35 10.80
N VAL A 387 34.76 -33.34 10.59
CA VAL A 387 33.81 -32.61 11.44
C VAL A 387 33.59 -33.38 12.75
N VAL A 388 34.18 -32.89 13.84
CA VAL A 388 34.09 -33.48 15.19
C VAL A 388 32.69 -33.28 15.78
N GLN A 389 32.10 -32.08 15.60
CA GLN A 389 30.81 -31.72 16.19
C GLN A 389 30.07 -30.65 15.37
N VAL A 390 28.74 -30.71 15.36
CA VAL A 390 27.85 -29.74 14.70
C VAL A 390 27.00 -29.01 15.75
N TYR A 391 27.48 -27.86 16.24
CA TYR A 391 26.91 -27.12 17.35
C TYR A 391 25.75 -26.19 16.89
N ARG A 392 24.56 -26.79 16.70
CA ARG A 392 23.39 -26.12 16.11
C ARG A 392 22.89 -24.88 16.88
N LYS A 393 23.08 -24.80 18.21
CA LYS A 393 22.64 -23.62 19.00
C LYS A 393 23.42 -22.35 18.64
N LYS A 394 24.69 -22.46 18.20
CA LYS A 394 25.56 -21.35 17.75
C LYS A 394 25.77 -21.28 16.22
N TYR A 395 25.07 -22.09 15.42
CA TYR A 395 25.25 -22.19 13.95
C TYR A 395 26.69 -22.50 13.50
N VAL A 396 27.43 -23.28 14.31
CA VAL A 396 28.87 -23.52 14.16
C VAL A 396 29.18 -25.02 13.99
N ILE A 397 30.22 -25.34 13.24
CA ILE A 397 30.87 -26.66 13.22
C ILE A 397 32.29 -26.56 13.81
N TYR A 398 32.71 -27.64 14.46
CA TYR A 398 34.08 -27.86 14.91
C TYR A 398 34.74 -28.93 14.04
N ILE A 399 35.98 -28.64 13.61
CA ILE A 399 36.75 -29.45 12.67
C ILE A 399 38.07 -29.82 13.35
N GLU A 400 38.42 -31.09 13.30
CA GLU A 400 39.50 -31.73 14.06
C GLU A 400 40.82 -30.95 14.06
N ARG A 401 41.28 -30.50 12.88
CA ARG A 401 42.54 -29.78 12.68
C ARG A 401 42.43 -28.26 12.81
N VAL A 402 41.25 -27.73 13.17
CA VAL A 402 40.97 -26.29 13.27
C VAL A 402 40.84 -25.92 14.74
N GLN A 403 41.99 -25.67 15.36
CA GLN A 403 42.11 -25.34 16.77
C GLN A 403 42.87 -24.02 16.97
N ARG A 404 42.82 -23.50 18.19
CA ARG A 404 43.73 -22.46 18.69
C ARG A 404 44.12 -22.80 20.12
N GLU A 405 45.31 -22.39 20.53
CA GLU A 405 45.75 -22.46 21.92
C GLU A 405 45.12 -21.33 22.75
N LYS A 406 45.19 -21.50 24.06
CA LYS A 406 44.91 -20.47 25.08
C LYS A 406 46.23 -20.14 25.78
N ALA A 407 46.24 -19.06 26.56
CA ALA A 407 47.33 -18.78 27.51
C ALA A 407 47.66 -19.97 28.44
N ASN A 408 46.66 -20.77 28.79
CA ASN A 408 46.81 -21.99 29.60
C ASN A 408 47.34 -23.22 28.82
N GLY A 409 47.95 -23.06 27.64
CA GLY A 409 48.42 -24.13 26.74
C GLY A 409 47.33 -25.00 26.08
N THR A 410 46.20 -25.22 26.75
CA THR A 410 45.09 -26.06 26.25
C THR A 410 44.54 -25.59 24.91
N THR A 411 44.48 -26.50 23.93
CA THR A 411 43.89 -26.24 22.62
C THR A 411 42.36 -26.27 22.68
N VAL A 412 41.70 -25.44 21.85
CA VAL A 412 40.24 -25.43 21.68
C VAL A 412 39.88 -25.26 20.21
N HIS A 413 38.95 -26.10 19.74
CA HIS A 413 38.38 -26.03 18.40
C HIS A 413 37.77 -24.66 18.09
N VAL A 414 38.16 -24.06 16.96
CA VAL A 414 37.59 -22.78 16.52
C VAL A 414 36.33 -23.01 15.70
N GLY A 415 35.28 -22.23 16.01
CA GLY A 415 33.97 -22.39 15.41
C GLY A 415 33.88 -21.80 14.00
N ILE A 416 33.70 -22.66 12.99
CA ILE A 416 33.50 -22.23 11.60
C ILE A 416 32.02 -22.35 11.21
N HIS A 417 31.52 -21.43 10.38
CA HIS A 417 30.17 -21.49 9.83
C HIS A 417 30.11 -22.42 8.61
N PRO A 418 29.14 -23.36 8.49
CA PRO A 418 29.12 -24.38 7.43
C PRO A 418 29.07 -23.86 5.99
N SER A 419 28.66 -22.60 5.74
CA SER A 419 28.76 -22.01 4.39
C SER A 419 30.18 -21.58 3.98
N LYS A 420 31.14 -21.57 4.92
CA LYS A 420 32.57 -21.25 4.69
C LYS A 420 33.44 -22.49 4.44
N VAL A 421 32.84 -23.68 4.36
CA VAL A 421 33.53 -24.94 4.06
C VAL A 421 32.92 -25.64 2.85
N VAL A 422 33.70 -26.52 2.21
CA VAL A 422 33.26 -27.43 1.15
C VAL A 422 33.42 -28.86 1.67
N ILE A 423 32.41 -29.71 1.49
CA ILE A 423 32.50 -31.14 1.83
C ILE A 423 33.30 -31.86 0.72
N THR A 424 34.35 -32.58 1.11
CA THR A 424 35.22 -33.37 0.22
C THR A 424 34.85 -34.85 0.23
N ARG A 425 34.58 -35.44 1.40
CA ARG A 425 34.03 -36.80 1.55
C ARG A 425 32.84 -36.80 2.50
N LEU A 426 31.77 -37.50 2.11
CA LEU A 426 30.50 -37.58 2.85
C LEU A 426 30.43 -38.87 3.67
N LYS A 427 30.12 -38.79 4.96
CA LYS A 427 29.70 -39.99 5.72
C LYS A 427 28.33 -40.45 5.20
N LEU A 428 28.29 -41.60 4.52
CA LEU A 428 27.06 -42.17 3.98
C LEU A 428 26.31 -43.00 5.04
N ASP A 429 25.00 -42.87 5.05
CA ASP A 429 24.05 -43.65 5.83
C ASP A 429 22.76 -43.84 5.00
N LYS A 430 21.83 -44.71 5.44
CA LYS A 430 20.60 -45.07 4.71
C LYS A 430 19.76 -43.83 4.37
N ASP A 431 19.57 -42.93 5.33
CA ASP A 431 18.83 -41.68 5.14
C ASP A 431 19.56 -40.73 4.19
N ARG A 432 20.89 -40.65 4.28
CA ARG A 432 21.68 -39.73 3.47
C ARG A 432 21.72 -40.15 2.01
N LYS A 433 21.78 -41.45 1.72
CA LYS A 433 21.57 -42.00 0.36
C LYS A 433 20.19 -41.56 -0.17
N LYS A 434 19.11 -41.83 0.58
CA LYS A 434 17.72 -41.42 0.24
C LYS A 434 17.55 -39.89 0.07
N ILE A 435 18.29 -39.07 0.82
CA ILE A 435 18.27 -37.60 0.69
C ILE A 435 19.04 -37.13 -0.56
N LEU A 436 20.19 -37.75 -0.88
CA LEU A 436 20.96 -37.44 -2.08
C LEU A 436 20.16 -37.78 -3.34
N GLU A 437 19.66 -39.00 -3.42
CA GLU A 437 18.82 -39.53 -4.51
C GLU A 437 17.58 -38.66 -4.75
N ARG A 438 16.81 -38.37 -3.71
CA ARG A 438 15.63 -37.48 -3.81
C ARG A 438 16.00 -36.09 -4.32
N LYS A 439 17.11 -35.50 -3.86
CA LYS A 439 17.60 -34.21 -4.37
C LYS A 439 18.05 -34.28 -5.83
N ALA A 440 18.68 -35.38 -6.25
CA ALA A 440 19.05 -35.63 -7.64
C ALA A 440 17.81 -35.70 -8.53
N LYS A 441 16.81 -36.54 -8.19
CA LYS A 441 15.54 -36.65 -8.94
C LYS A 441 14.80 -35.31 -9.04
N SER A 442 14.64 -34.58 -7.93
CA SER A 442 14.02 -33.24 -7.97
C SER A 442 14.80 -32.23 -8.83
N ARG A 443 16.14 -32.32 -8.89
CA ARG A 443 16.95 -31.45 -9.76
C ARG A 443 16.84 -31.84 -11.24
N GLN A 444 16.67 -33.13 -11.53
CA GLN A 444 16.51 -33.63 -12.88
C GLN A 444 15.16 -33.23 -13.48
N VAL A 445 14.05 -33.45 -12.75
CA VAL A 445 12.71 -32.96 -13.14
C VAL A 445 12.71 -31.44 -13.34
N GLY A 446 13.46 -30.70 -12.50
CA GLY A 446 13.64 -29.24 -12.65
C GLY A 446 14.51 -28.81 -13.84
N LYS A 447 15.34 -29.68 -14.42
CA LYS A 447 16.00 -29.44 -15.72
C LYS A 447 15.07 -29.78 -16.88
N GLU A 448 14.35 -30.89 -16.78
CA GLU A 448 13.44 -31.39 -17.82
C GLU A 448 12.28 -30.42 -18.03
N LYS A 449 11.64 -29.93 -16.96
CA LYS A 449 10.63 -28.86 -17.05
C LYS A 449 11.17 -27.52 -17.59
N GLY A 450 12.49 -27.33 -17.60
CA GLY A 450 13.16 -26.17 -18.21
C GLY A 450 13.52 -26.35 -19.68
N LYS A 451 13.13 -27.47 -20.31
CA LYS A 451 13.31 -27.76 -21.73
C LYS A 451 11.98 -28.20 -22.34
N TYR A 452 11.42 -27.37 -23.21
CA TYR A 452 10.46 -27.86 -24.19
C TYR A 452 11.22 -28.82 -25.13
N LYS A 453 10.62 -29.98 -25.40
CA LYS A 453 11.05 -30.87 -26.48
C LYS A 453 10.35 -30.44 -27.77
N GLU A 454 10.95 -30.70 -28.93
CA GLU A 454 10.29 -30.45 -30.23
C GLU A 454 8.94 -31.20 -30.33
N GLU A 455 8.88 -32.47 -29.91
CA GLU A 455 7.65 -33.30 -29.79
C GLU A 455 6.48 -32.64 -29.02
N LEU A 456 6.78 -31.65 -28.18
CA LEU A 456 5.83 -30.96 -27.30
C LEU A 456 5.53 -29.52 -27.79
N ILE A 457 6.29 -29.05 -28.78
CA ILE A 457 6.00 -27.80 -29.52
C ILE A 457 5.10 -28.13 -30.71
N GLU A 458 5.38 -29.21 -31.44
CA GLU A 458 4.53 -29.71 -32.54
C GLU A 458 3.09 -29.98 -32.05
N LYS A 459 2.95 -30.63 -30.88
CA LYS A 459 1.66 -30.88 -30.21
C LYS A 459 1.03 -29.65 -29.50
N MET A 460 1.50 -28.45 -29.86
CA MET A 460 0.86 -27.17 -29.57
C MET A 460 0.66 -26.32 -30.84
N GLN A 461 0.88 -26.92 -32.02
CA GLN A 461 0.68 -26.32 -33.34
C GLN A 461 -0.36 -27.10 -34.17
N GLU A 462 -0.62 -28.36 -33.82
CA GLU A 462 -1.93 -29.04 -33.96
C GLU A 462 -2.92 -28.56 -32.88
#